data_AF-A0A940KRD4-F1
#
_entry.id   AF-A0A940KRD4-F1
#
_cell.length_a   1.000
_cell.length_b   1.000
_cell.length_c   1.000
_cell.angle_alpha   90.00
_cell.angle_beta   90.00
_cell.angle_gamma   90.00
#
_symmetry.space_group_name_H-M   'P 1'
#
loop_
_entity.id
_entity.type
_entity.pdbx_description
1 polymer ?
#
loop_
_entity_poly.entity_id
_entity_poly.type
_entity_poly.pdbx_seq_one_letter_code
_entity_poly.pdbx_strand_id
1 'polypeptide(L)' 'LYGVSPGKWLMEKRLNHAHHLLANMGRTVAEAAFESGFESYSHFSRSFRARFGYPPTAMKQLAIINVTASVA' A
#
# COMPACT_ATOMS: atom_id res chain seq x y z
N LEU A 1 -27.43 2.43 7.83
CA LEU A 1 -26.57 3.40 8.55
C LEU A 1 -25.26 2.70 8.93
N TYR A 2 -24.21 2.95 8.14
CA TYR A 2 -22.79 2.56 8.27
C TYR A 2 -22.46 1.28 9.06
N GLY A 3 -22.38 0.12 8.37
CA GLY A 3 -21.99 -1.18 8.95
C GLY A 3 -20.50 -1.35 9.27
N VAL A 4 -19.72 -0.26 9.31
CA VAL A 4 -18.29 -0.27 9.60
C VAL A 4 -17.95 0.84 10.58
N SER A 5 -17.10 0.55 11.57
CA SER A 5 -16.62 1.59 12.49
C SER A 5 -15.81 2.64 11.72
N PRO A 6 -15.82 3.92 12.14
CA PRO A 6 -15.04 4.98 11.50
C PRO A 6 -13.55 4.63 11.37
N GLY A 7 -12.97 4.00 12.39
CA GLY A 7 -11.58 3.54 12.36
C GLY A 7 -11.32 2.48 11.28
N LYS A 8 -12.25 1.54 11.09
CA LYS A 8 -12.15 0.53 10.01
C LYS A 8 -12.24 1.19 8.63
N TRP A 9 -13.17 2.13 8.45
CA TRP A 9 -13.28 2.88 7.20
C TRP A 9 -12.02 3.70 6.90
N LEU A 10 -11.45 4.37 7.90
CA LEU A 10 -10.22 5.14 7.73
C LEU A 10 -9.04 4.24 7.39
N MET A 11 -8.89 3.12 8.09
CA MET A 11 -7.84 2.13 7.81
C MET A 11 -7.95 1.61 6.37
N GLU A 12 -9.16 1.30 5.92
CA GLU A 12 -9.43 0.86 4.55
C GLU A 12 -9.01 1.92 3.52
N LYS A 13 -9.30 3.20 3.78
CA LYS A 13 -8.88 4.30 2.90
C LYS A 13 -7.37 4.46 2.84
N ARG A 14 -6.68 4.41 3.99
CA ARG A 14 -5.21 4.49 4.06
C ARG A 14 -4.55 3.33 3.29
N LEU A 15 -5.04 2.11 3.46
CA LEU A 15 -4.49 0.94 2.78
C LEU A 15 -4.72 0.96 1.26
N ASN A 16 -5.89 1.42 0.81
CA ASN A 16 -6.15 1.63 -0.62
C ASN A 16 -5.23 2.70 -1.22
N HIS A 17 -5.01 3.81 -0.52
CA HIS A 17 -4.12 4.87 -0.99
C HIS A 17 -2.68 4.36 -1.13
N ALA A 18 -2.16 3.63 -0.14
CA ALA A 18 -0.83 3.03 -0.19
C ALA A 18 -0.67 2.08 -1.38
N HIS A 19 -1.67 1.22 -1.61
CA HIS A 19 -1.67 0.30 -2.75
C HIS A 19 -1.65 1.03 -4.09
N HIS A 20 -2.42 2.10 -4.22
CA HIS A 20 -2.43 2.93 -5.42
C HIS A 20 -1.08 3.63 -5.67
N LEU A 21 -0.44 4.17 -4.62
CA LEU A 21 0.90 4.78 -4.69
C LEU A 21 1.96 3.77 -5.15
N LEU A 22 1.92 2.54 -4.62
CA LEU A 22 2.85 1.47 -4.98
C LEU A 22 2.63 0.97 -6.41
N ALA A 23 1.36 0.82 -6.83
CA ALA A 23 1.03 0.27 -8.13
C ALA A 23 1.23 1.26 -9.28
N ASN A 24 0.92 2.55 -9.07
CA ASN A 24 0.74 3.50 -10.16
C ASN A 24 1.69 4.69 -10.11
N MET A 25 2.31 4.99 -8.97
CA MET A 25 3.14 6.20 -8.79
C MET A 25 4.61 5.90 -8.51
N GLY A 26 5.02 4.62 -8.57
CA GLY A 26 6.43 4.23 -8.37
C GLY A 26 6.99 4.56 -6.98
N ARG A 27 6.12 4.84 -6.00
CA ARG A 27 6.55 5.15 -4.64
C ARG A 27 7.23 3.95 -3.99
N THR A 28 8.22 4.24 -3.15
CA THR A 28 8.79 3.24 -2.26
C THR A 28 7.78 2.84 -1.19
N VAL A 29 8.01 1.69 -0.56
CA VAL A 29 7.17 1.20 0.54
C VAL A 29 7.13 2.20 1.72
N ALA A 30 8.24 2.89 1.98
CA ALA A 30 8.32 3.89 3.04
C ALA A 30 7.51 5.15 2.71
N GLU A 31 7.64 5.68 1.49
CA GLU A 31 6.83 6.83 1.03
C GLU A 31 5.34 6.49 1.03
N ALA A 32 4.96 5.32 0.49
CA ALA A 32 3.57 4.90 0.47
C ALA A 32 2.96 4.77 1.88
N ALA A 33 3.73 4.27 2.86
CA ALA A 33 3.31 4.21 4.25
C ALA A 33 3.08 5.62 4.84
N PHE A 34 4.05 6.51 4.65
CA PHE A 34 4.02 7.87 5.18
C PHE A 34 2.92 8.73 4.54
N GLU A 35 2.82 8.75 3.22
CA GLU A 35 1.81 9.52 2.47
C GLU A 35 0.39 9.01 2.73
N SER A 36 0.24 7.71 3.01
CA SER A 36 -1.04 7.14 3.48
C SER A 36 -1.30 7.36 4.97
N GLY A 37 -0.38 8.07 5.64
CA GLY A 37 -0.43 8.55 7.01
C GLY A 37 -0.29 7.48 8.08
N PHE A 38 0.42 6.38 7.80
CA PHE A 38 0.85 5.47 8.85
C PHE A 38 2.02 6.07 9.63
N GLU A 39 1.92 6.04 10.95
CA GLU A 39 2.98 6.53 11.85
C GLU A 39 4.16 5.56 11.97
N SER A 40 3.93 4.28 11.66
CA SER A 40 4.94 3.23 11.77
C SER A 40 4.85 2.23 10.63
N TYR A 41 6.02 1.90 10.07
CA TYR A 41 6.18 0.86 9.06
C TYR A 41 5.67 -0.51 9.54
N SER A 42 5.92 -0.87 10.80
CA SER A 42 5.50 -2.17 11.35
C SER A 42 3.98 -2.30 11.46
N HIS A 43 3.27 -1.20 11.74
CA HIS A 43 1.81 -1.19 11.70
C HIS A 43 1.31 -1.27 10.26
N PHE A 44 1.87 -0.45 9.37
CA PHE A 44 1.56 -0.46 7.95
C PHE A 44 1.70 -1.85 7.32
N SER A 45 2.87 -2.48 7.45
CA SER A 45 3.19 -3.77 6.83
C SER A 45 2.23 -4.87 7.27
N ARG A 46 1.91 -4.93 8.58
CA ARG A 46 0.94 -5.90 9.13
C ARG A 46 -0.46 -5.66 8.59
N SER A 47 -0.95 -4.43 8.63
CA SER A 47 -2.30 -4.06 8.16
C SER A 47 -2.45 -4.26 6.65
N PHE A 48 -1.41 -3.94 5.88
CA PHE A 48 -1.36 -4.14 4.43
C PHE A 48 -1.42 -5.63 4.09
N ARG A 49 -0.58 -6.46 4.71
CA ARG A 49 -0.61 -7.90 4.51
C ARG A 49 -1.95 -8.52 4.92
N ALA A 50 -2.52 -8.07 6.04
CA ALA A 50 -3.83 -8.53 6.49
C ALA A 50 -4.95 -8.23 5.48
N ARG A 51 -4.87 -7.09 4.78
CA ARG A 51 -5.87 -6.69 3.78
C ARG A 51 -5.67 -7.32 2.42
N PHE A 52 -4.44 -7.36 1.90
CA PHE A 52 -4.14 -7.74 0.51
C PHE A 52 -3.58 -9.16 0.37
N GLY A 53 -3.25 -9.84 1.47
CA GLY A 53 -2.71 -11.20 1.48
C GLY A 53 -1.20 -11.29 1.26
N TYR A 54 -0.52 -10.18 0.91
CA TYR A 54 0.93 -10.14 0.67
C TYR A 54 1.56 -8.88 1.28
N PRO A 55 2.87 -8.90 1.61
CA PRO A 55 3.55 -7.73 2.14
C PRO A 55 3.73 -6.65 1.06
N PRO A 56 3.77 -5.36 1.41
CA PRO A 56 3.86 -4.27 0.44
C PRO A 56 5.18 -4.28 -0.36
N THR A 57 6.24 -4.93 0.15
CA THR A 57 7.50 -5.14 -0.58
C THR A 57 7.33 -6.02 -1.83
N ALA A 58 6.36 -6.93 -1.84
CA ALA A 58 6.08 -7.77 -3.00
C ALA A 58 5.61 -6.94 -4.21
N MET A 59 4.90 -5.83 -3.99
CA MET A 59 4.45 -4.94 -5.08
C MET A 59 5.60 -4.21 -5.77
N LYS A 60 6.62 -3.81 -5.01
CA LYS A 60 7.80 -3.16 -5.60
C LYS A 60 8.51 -4.10 -6.57
N GLN A 61 8.54 -5.39 -6.25
CA GLN A 61 9.14 -6.40 -7.13
C GLN A 61 8.36 -6.57 -8.44
N LEU A 62 7.02 -6.49 -8.40
CA LEU A 62 6.20 -6.46 -9.62
C LEU A 62 6.43 -5.19 -10.47
N ALA A 63 6.60 -4.03 -9.83
CA ALA A 63 6.83 -2.77 -10.56
C ALA A 63 8.21 -2.75 -11.27
N ILE A 64 9.26 -3.31 -10.67
CA ILE A 64 10.59 -3.41 -11.31
C ILE A 64 10.53 -4.23 -12.60
N ILE A 65 9.69 -5.27 -12.64
CA ILE A 65 9.53 -6.11 -13.84
C ILE A 65 8.81 -5.33 -14.95
N ASN A 66 7.81 -4.51 -14.61
CA ASN A 66 7.06 -3.75 -15.62
C ASN A 66 7.81 -2.54 -16.18
N VAL A 67 8.69 -1.90 -15.41
CA VAL A 67 9.51 -0.76 -15.90
C VAL A 67 10.55 -1.23 -16.92
N THR A 68 11.15 -2.41 -16.73
CA THR A 68 12.13 -2.97 -17.68
C THR A 68 11.48 -3.47 -18.98
N ALA A 69 10.21 -3.88 -18.94
CA ALA A 69 9.46 -4.31 -20.12
C ALA A 69 9.04 -3.16 -21.07
N SER A 70 9.13 -1.90 -20.63
CA SER A 70 8.78 -0.72 -21.46
C SER A 70 9.98 -0.12 -22.20
N VAL A 71 11.19 -0.66 -22.01
CA VAL A 71 12.44 -0.12 -22.60
C VAL A 71 13.03 -1.05 -23.68
N ALA A 72 12.29 -2.07 -24.12
CA ALA A 72 12.63 -2.97 -25.23
C ALA A 72 11.57 -2.87 -26.33
#